data_AF-K2R2Y7-F1
#
_entry.id   AF-K2R2Y7-F1
#
_cell.length_a   1.000
_cell.length_b   1.000
_cell.length_c   1.000
_cell.angle_alpha   90.00
_cell.angle_beta   90.00
_cell.angle_gamma   90.00
#
_symmetry.space_group_name_H-M   'P 1'
#
loop_
_entity.id
_entity.type
_entity.pdbx_description
1 polymer ?
#
loop_
_entity_poly.entity_id
_entity_poly.type
_entity_poly.pdbx_seq_one_letter_code
_entity_poly.pdbx_strand_id
1 'polypeptide(L)'
;MVVKNYFSIFFTNEPWKLDEKERKIHILINALLGVPILYLLSYIFANLMKLQYLPFFFALCFFLIAWIFYVYYWDRLDSKYGLKPFQSPFPYSYQGYVILFTLSAPAFFFLMLSLGLTSGNIWFGLGGAVALVYPILGMFLRIKTFNDDSIIISKGKAVLPDKVVLPDGKELYSGGENEVTETVRGFGFMPISYWILASAVGLYTVGRGFSGIQLHFTNGTPSLEVVVFTIFLGLILQTLYLFPDKLNKIIPIDLRTNKGFLVMIVLSFVLFGVSQFLIGFVTAFYS
;
A
#
# COMPACT_ATOMS: atom_id res chain seq x y z
N MET A 1 -38.02 -0.37 5.89
CA MET A 1 -36.87 0.41 5.42
C MET A 1 -36.27 1.09 6.63
N VAL A 2 -35.19 0.54 7.19
CA VAL A 2 -34.58 1.10 8.41
C VAL A 2 -33.84 2.37 8.01
N VAL A 3 -34.33 3.53 8.46
CA VAL A 3 -33.63 4.81 8.27
C VAL A 3 -32.29 4.68 9.01
N LYS A 4 -31.20 4.53 8.27
CA LYS A 4 -29.87 4.60 8.86
C LYS A 4 -29.68 6.01 9.42
N ASN A 5 -29.19 6.10 10.65
CA ASN A 5 -28.87 7.37 11.29
C ASN A 5 -27.83 8.12 10.42
N TYR A 6 -28.03 9.42 10.15
CA TYR A 6 -27.05 10.22 9.39
C TYR A 6 -25.65 10.19 10.01
N PHE A 7 -25.56 9.97 11.33
CA PHE A 7 -24.30 9.76 12.03
C PHE A 7 -23.59 8.47 11.57
N SER A 8 -24.31 7.38 11.34
CA SER A 8 -23.70 6.14 10.85
C SER A 8 -23.30 6.22 9.38
N ILE A 9 -23.99 7.04 8.58
CA ILE A 9 -23.58 7.35 7.20
C ILE A 9 -22.23 8.06 7.21
N PHE A 10 -22.06 9.11 8.01
CA PHE A 10 -20.83 9.91 8.06
C PHE A 10 -19.56 9.10 8.40
N PHE A 11 -19.67 8.12 9.29
CA PHE A 11 -18.53 7.25 9.69
C PHE A 11 -18.45 5.94 8.90
N THR A 12 -19.29 5.75 7.87
CA THR A 12 -19.22 4.53 7.07
C THR A 12 -17.95 4.53 6.21
N ASN A 13 -17.09 3.55 6.45
CA ASN A 13 -15.89 3.30 5.65
C ASN A 13 -16.16 2.33 4.49
N GLU A 14 -17.38 1.86 4.29
CA GLU A 14 -17.69 0.78 3.34
C GLU A 14 -18.69 1.28 2.28
N PRO A 15 -18.22 1.81 1.14
CA PRO A 15 -19.10 2.53 0.21
C PRO A 15 -20.18 1.65 -0.43
N TRP A 16 -19.98 0.33 -0.51
CA TRP A 16 -20.99 -0.63 -1.01
C TRP A 16 -22.16 -0.86 -0.05
N LYS A 17 -22.05 -0.40 1.21
CA LYS A 17 -23.17 -0.43 2.16
C LYS A 17 -24.10 0.76 1.98
N LEU A 18 -23.72 1.75 1.18
CA LEU A 18 -24.49 2.97 0.96
C LEU A 18 -25.15 2.92 -0.42
N ASP A 19 -26.41 3.36 -0.50
CA ASP A 19 -27.04 3.62 -1.80
C ASP A 19 -26.49 4.89 -2.49
N GLU A 20 -26.89 5.16 -3.72
CA GLU A 20 -26.40 6.32 -4.48
C GLU A 20 -26.70 7.65 -3.78
N LYS A 21 -27.88 7.79 -3.16
CA LYS A 21 -28.31 9.01 -2.46
C LYS A 21 -27.54 9.18 -1.15
N GLU A 22 -27.38 8.10 -0.39
CA GLU A 22 -26.58 8.04 0.84
C GLU A 22 -25.12 8.40 0.55
N ARG A 23 -24.52 7.93 -0.55
CA ARG A 23 -23.16 8.32 -0.96
C ARG A 23 -23.04 9.80 -1.30
N LYS A 24 -24.01 10.39 -1.99
CA LYS A 24 -24.02 11.84 -2.28
C LYS A 24 -24.08 12.66 -0.98
N ILE A 25 -24.92 12.24 -0.03
CA ILE A 25 -25.02 12.87 1.29
C ILE A 25 -23.69 12.71 2.06
N HIS A 26 -23.11 11.51 2.07
CA HIS A 26 -21.81 11.24 2.68
C HIS A 26 -20.72 12.16 2.14
N ILE A 27 -20.64 12.31 0.82
CA ILE A 27 -19.69 13.21 0.15
C ILE A 27 -19.91 14.66 0.56
N LEU A 28 -21.16 15.14 0.54
CA LEU A 28 -21.48 16.52 0.90
C LEU A 28 -21.05 16.83 2.34
N ILE A 29 -21.36 15.94 3.28
CA ILE A 29 -21.00 16.12 4.69
C ILE A 29 -19.47 16.08 4.86
N ASN A 30 -18.79 15.11 4.23
CA ASN A 30 -17.33 15.01 4.28
C ASN A 30 -16.64 16.22 3.64
N ALA A 31 -17.17 16.80 2.58
CA ALA A 31 -16.63 18.01 1.98
C ALA A 31 -16.84 19.24 2.88
N LEU A 32 -18.07 19.43 3.37
CA LEU A 32 -18.45 20.61 4.16
C LEU A 32 -17.77 20.65 5.53
N LEU A 33 -17.75 19.52 6.24
CA LEU A 33 -17.15 19.42 7.57
C LEU A 33 -15.66 19.05 7.51
N GLY A 34 -15.26 18.25 6.52
CA GLY A 34 -13.89 17.76 6.42
C GLY A 34 -12.90 18.88 6.19
N VAL A 35 -13.14 19.83 5.28
CA VAL A 35 -12.17 20.90 5.00
C VAL A 35 -11.86 21.76 6.24
N PRO A 36 -12.85 22.29 7.00
CA PRO A 36 -12.57 23.01 8.24
C PRO A 36 -11.86 22.16 9.30
N ILE A 37 -12.25 20.88 9.44
CA ILE A 37 -11.59 19.95 10.38
C ILE A 37 -10.13 19.73 9.98
N LEU A 38 -9.86 19.50 8.70
CA LEU A 38 -8.51 19.31 8.18
C LEU A 38 -7.67 20.58 8.29
N TYR A 39 -8.26 21.76 8.13
CA TYR A 39 -7.59 23.03 8.38
C TYR A 39 -7.13 23.12 9.84
N LEU A 40 -8.03 22.86 10.81
CA LEU A 40 -7.70 22.89 12.23
C LEU A 40 -6.66 21.82 12.59
N LEU A 41 -6.86 20.58 12.14
CA LEU A 41 -5.94 19.48 12.39
C LEU A 41 -4.56 19.74 11.79
N SER A 42 -4.50 20.19 10.54
CA SER A 42 -3.21 20.53 9.91
C SER A 42 -2.49 21.63 10.66
N TYR A 43 -3.20 22.64 11.15
CA TYR A 43 -2.60 23.72 11.94
C TYR A 43 -2.04 23.20 13.27
N ILE A 44 -2.81 22.39 14.00
CA ILE A 44 -2.37 21.80 15.28
C ILE A 44 -1.16 20.89 15.06
N PHE A 45 -1.26 19.93 14.14
CA PHE A 45 -0.19 18.97 13.87
C PHE A 45 1.05 19.63 13.28
N ALA A 46 0.90 20.61 12.39
CA ALA A 46 2.04 21.34 11.84
C ALA A 46 2.82 22.06 12.94
N ASN A 47 2.13 22.70 13.89
CA ASN A 47 2.79 23.35 15.01
C ASN A 47 3.45 22.34 15.99
N LEU A 48 2.76 21.23 16.30
CA LEU A 48 3.28 20.20 17.21
C LEU A 48 4.52 19.50 16.64
N MET A 49 4.46 19.12 15.37
CA MET A 49 5.51 18.36 14.69
C MET A 49 6.55 19.27 13.99
N LYS A 50 6.38 20.60 14.10
CA LYS A 50 7.16 21.60 13.35
C LYS A 50 7.16 21.37 11.84
N LEU A 51 6.07 20.79 11.31
CA LEU A 51 5.90 20.56 9.89
C LEU A 51 5.56 21.88 9.17
N GLN A 52 5.98 22.00 7.92
CA GLN A 52 5.55 23.09 7.08
C GLN A 52 4.05 22.95 6.81
N TYR A 53 3.29 23.92 7.32
CA TYR A 53 1.84 23.88 7.39
C TYR A 53 1.19 23.68 6.02
N LEU A 54 1.54 24.52 5.04
CA LEU A 54 0.87 24.53 3.74
C LEU A 54 0.94 23.19 2.98
N PRO A 55 2.13 22.58 2.74
CA PRO A 55 2.20 21.28 2.09
C PRO A 55 1.55 20.16 2.93
N PHE A 56 1.60 20.25 4.26
CA PHE A 56 0.92 19.27 5.12
C PHE A 56 -0.61 19.37 5.00
N PHE A 57 -1.16 20.58 4.99
CA PHE A 57 -2.58 20.83 4.75
C PHE A 57 -3.01 20.31 3.38
N PHE A 58 -2.23 20.55 2.33
CA PHE A 58 -2.50 20.00 1.00
C PHE A 58 -2.50 18.47 1.00
N ALA A 59 -1.58 17.81 1.69
CA ALA A 59 -1.59 16.36 1.83
C ALA A 59 -2.93 15.84 2.39
N LEU A 60 -3.42 16.46 3.47
CA LEU A 60 -4.72 16.10 4.06
C LEU A 60 -5.89 16.35 3.10
N CYS A 61 -5.89 17.49 2.40
CA CYS A 61 -6.90 17.79 1.38
C CYS A 61 -6.91 16.75 0.26
N PHE A 62 -5.74 16.27 -0.20
CA PHE A 62 -5.67 15.22 -1.21
C PHE A 62 -6.17 13.87 -0.70
N PHE A 63 -5.97 13.51 0.57
CA PHE A 63 -6.62 12.33 1.15
C PHE A 63 -8.15 12.45 1.12
N LEU A 64 -8.69 13.62 1.48
CA LEU A 64 -10.14 13.86 1.43
C LEU A 64 -10.69 13.81 0.00
N ILE A 65 -9.99 14.43 -0.96
CA ILE A 65 -10.36 14.39 -2.38
C ILE A 65 -10.32 12.95 -2.91
N ALA A 66 -9.28 12.18 -2.56
CA ALA A 66 -9.17 10.77 -2.92
C ALA A 66 -10.35 9.95 -2.39
N TRP A 67 -10.72 10.16 -1.12
CA TRP A 67 -11.87 9.52 -0.50
C TRP A 67 -13.19 9.89 -1.18
N ILE A 68 -13.43 11.19 -1.41
CA ILE A 68 -14.64 11.68 -2.09
C ILE A 68 -14.75 11.07 -3.49
N PHE A 69 -13.65 11.08 -4.26
CA PHE A 69 -13.60 10.50 -5.59
C PHE A 69 -13.90 9.00 -5.56
N TYR A 70 -13.29 8.28 -4.62
CA TYR A 70 -13.48 6.83 -4.44
C TYR A 70 -14.94 6.48 -4.14
N VAL A 71 -15.59 7.23 -3.24
CA VAL A 71 -17.01 7.02 -2.90
C VAL A 71 -17.91 7.42 -4.06
N TYR A 72 -17.66 8.55 -4.71
CA TYR A 72 -18.50 9.06 -5.80
C TYR A 72 -18.51 8.11 -7.01
N TYR A 73 -17.36 7.58 -7.38
CA TYR A 73 -17.21 6.67 -8.51
C TYR A 73 -17.28 5.19 -8.13
N TRP A 74 -17.74 4.85 -6.92
CA TRP A 74 -17.70 3.49 -6.38
C TRP A 74 -18.22 2.44 -7.37
N ASP A 75 -19.45 2.57 -7.90
CA ASP A 75 -20.04 1.53 -8.77
C ASP A 75 -19.24 1.33 -10.06
N ARG A 76 -18.70 2.41 -10.63
CA ARG A 76 -17.88 2.35 -11.84
C ARG A 76 -16.52 1.72 -11.56
N LEU A 77 -15.95 1.98 -10.39
CA LEU A 77 -14.68 1.38 -9.99
C LEU A 77 -14.86 -0.09 -9.62
N ASP A 78 -15.92 -0.44 -8.89
CA ASP A 78 -16.25 -1.81 -8.49
C ASP A 78 -16.56 -2.69 -9.70
N SER A 79 -17.39 -2.22 -10.63
CA SER A 79 -17.66 -2.96 -11.88
C SER A 79 -16.41 -3.19 -12.74
N LYS A 80 -15.43 -2.27 -12.69
CA LYS A 80 -14.20 -2.37 -13.49
C LYS A 80 -13.11 -3.22 -12.83
N TYR A 81 -12.98 -3.14 -11.50
CA TYR A 81 -11.83 -3.69 -10.77
C TYR A 81 -12.19 -4.69 -9.67
N GLY A 82 -13.46 -4.84 -9.28
CA GLY A 82 -13.88 -5.70 -8.18
C GLY A 82 -13.34 -5.20 -6.83
N LEU A 83 -13.80 -4.04 -6.38
CA LEU A 83 -13.32 -3.41 -5.14
C LEU A 83 -13.94 -4.04 -3.88
N LYS A 84 -15.16 -4.57 -4.02
CA LYS A 84 -15.86 -5.24 -2.93
C LYS A 84 -15.09 -6.48 -2.49
N PRO A 85 -14.82 -6.65 -1.18
CA PRO A 85 -14.10 -7.82 -0.69
C PRO A 85 -14.89 -9.10 -0.94
N PHE A 86 -14.21 -10.17 -1.35
CA PHE A 86 -14.75 -11.51 -1.44
C PHE A 86 -13.94 -12.46 -0.56
N GLN A 87 -14.55 -12.97 0.52
CA GLN A 87 -13.88 -13.85 1.49
C GLN A 87 -12.63 -13.23 2.17
N SER A 88 -12.44 -11.92 2.05
CA SER A 88 -11.33 -11.18 2.65
C SER A 88 -11.58 -10.88 4.13
N PRO A 89 -10.58 -11.03 5.02
CA PRO A 89 -10.67 -10.54 6.39
C PRO A 89 -10.56 -9.00 6.47
N PHE A 90 -10.27 -8.32 5.35
CA PHE A 90 -10.10 -6.89 5.27
C PHE A 90 -11.36 -6.18 4.73
N PRO A 91 -11.56 -4.90 5.08
CA PRO A 91 -12.68 -4.10 4.56
C PRO A 91 -12.72 -4.02 3.03
N TYR A 92 -11.60 -4.08 2.33
CA TYR A 92 -11.58 -3.99 0.87
C TYR A 92 -10.84 -5.17 0.25
N SER A 93 -11.14 -5.43 -1.03
CA SER A 93 -10.33 -6.36 -1.83
C SER A 93 -8.92 -5.82 -2.05
N TYR A 94 -8.03 -6.68 -2.57
CA TYR A 94 -6.70 -6.26 -3.05
C TYR A 94 -6.80 -5.00 -3.95
N GLN A 95 -7.70 -5.04 -4.94
CA GLN A 95 -7.90 -3.96 -5.90
C GLN A 95 -8.46 -2.70 -5.24
N GLY A 96 -9.36 -2.85 -4.26
CA GLY A 96 -9.88 -1.77 -3.43
C GLY A 96 -8.76 -0.93 -2.82
N TYR A 97 -7.82 -1.59 -2.13
CA TYR A 97 -6.67 -0.90 -1.54
C TYR A 97 -5.76 -0.26 -2.59
N VAL A 98 -5.45 -0.96 -3.69
CA VAL A 98 -4.58 -0.41 -4.74
C VAL A 98 -5.17 0.85 -5.36
N ILE A 99 -6.48 0.89 -5.64
CA ILE A 99 -7.15 2.09 -6.15
C ILE A 99 -7.13 3.22 -5.12
N LEU A 100 -7.41 2.92 -3.85
CA LEU A 100 -7.37 3.94 -2.79
C LEU A 100 -5.96 4.55 -2.64
N PHE A 101 -4.92 3.73 -2.68
CA PHE A 101 -3.52 4.20 -2.69
C PHE A 101 -3.23 5.05 -3.92
N THR A 102 -3.68 4.62 -5.10
CA THR A 102 -3.46 5.34 -6.37
C THR A 102 -4.09 6.73 -6.32
N LEU A 103 -5.32 6.84 -5.85
CA LEU A 103 -6.00 8.13 -5.68
C LEU A 103 -5.33 9.00 -4.61
N SER A 104 -4.76 8.37 -3.58
CA SER A 104 -4.05 9.05 -2.48
C SER A 104 -2.58 9.38 -2.80
N ALA A 105 -2.05 8.99 -3.96
CA ALA A 105 -0.65 9.23 -4.31
C ALA A 105 -0.21 10.71 -4.21
N PRO A 106 -1.02 11.70 -4.65
CA PRO A 106 -0.69 13.11 -4.44
C PRO A 106 -0.56 13.50 -2.97
N ALA A 107 -1.35 12.89 -2.07
CA ALA A 107 -1.26 13.17 -0.64
C ALA A 107 0.09 12.75 -0.07
N PHE A 108 0.58 11.56 -0.42
CA PHE A 108 1.90 11.09 -0.01
C PHE A 108 3.03 11.95 -0.56
N PHE A 109 2.89 12.46 -1.78
CA PHE A 109 3.84 13.42 -2.35
C PHE A 109 3.95 14.69 -1.50
N PHE A 110 2.82 15.32 -1.18
CA PHE A 110 2.79 16.55 -0.38
C PHE A 110 3.22 16.34 1.07
N LEU A 111 2.95 15.16 1.64
CA LEU A 111 3.41 14.80 2.99
C LEU A 111 4.95 14.77 3.05
N MET A 112 5.59 14.16 2.05
CA MET A 112 7.06 14.15 1.97
C MET A 112 7.65 15.52 1.62
N LEU A 113 6.97 16.30 0.79
CA LEU A 113 7.37 17.67 0.50
C LEU A 113 7.38 18.52 1.78
N SER A 114 6.38 18.37 2.64
CA SER A 114 6.34 19.02 3.96
C SER A 114 7.54 18.64 4.82
N LEU A 115 7.87 17.34 4.89
CA LEU A 115 9.06 16.85 5.61
C LEU A 115 10.37 17.40 5.03
N GLY A 116 10.50 17.47 3.70
CA GLY A 116 11.68 18.03 3.05
C GLY A 116 11.87 19.52 3.36
N LEU A 117 10.80 20.30 3.30
CA LEU A 117 10.85 21.72 3.63
C LEU A 117 11.13 21.96 5.12
N THR A 118 10.56 21.16 6.02
CA THR A 118 10.83 21.24 7.47
C THR A 118 12.27 20.88 7.82
N SER A 119 12.85 19.89 7.15
CA SER A 119 14.23 19.46 7.40
C SER A 119 15.28 20.36 6.73
N GLY A 120 14.88 21.37 5.97
CA GLY A 120 15.79 22.19 5.16
C GLY A 120 16.44 21.42 4.01
N ASN A 121 15.88 20.25 3.68
CA ASN A 121 16.38 19.35 2.64
C ASN A 121 15.24 19.00 1.68
N ILE A 122 14.98 19.92 0.76
CA ILE A 122 13.91 19.77 -0.23
C ILE A 122 14.13 18.53 -1.10
N TRP A 123 15.39 18.18 -1.37
CA TRP A 123 15.75 17.01 -2.16
C TRP A 123 15.34 15.72 -1.47
N PHE A 124 15.59 15.58 -0.15
CA PHE A 124 15.08 14.46 0.63
C PHE A 124 13.56 14.35 0.54
N GLY A 125 12.84 15.48 0.63
CA GLY A 125 11.38 15.51 0.45
C GLY A 125 10.95 14.97 -0.92
N LEU A 126 11.59 15.41 -2.00
CA LEU A 126 11.32 14.93 -3.36
C LEU A 126 11.66 13.44 -3.51
N GLY A 127 12.82 13.00 -3.02
CA GLY A 127 13.24 11.60 -3.09
C GLY A 127 12.33 10.68 -2.27
N GLY A 128 11.89 11.12 -1.11
CA GLY A 128 10.92 10.38 -0.32
C GLY A 128 9.54 10.36 -0.96
N ALA A 129 9.12 11.44 -1.63
CA ALA A 129 7.89 11.44 -2.41
C ALA A 129 7.95 10.39 -3.54
N VAL A 130 9.07 10.31 -4.26
CA VAL A 130 9.31 9.23 -5.23
C VAL A 130 9.25 7.86 -4.57
N ALA A 131 9.90 7.67 -3.41
CA ALA A 131 9.90 6.41 -2.69
C ALA A 131 8.51 5.93 -2.22
N LEU A 132 7.59 6.85 -1.93
CA LEU A 132 6.22 6.51 -1.51
C LEU A 132 5.27 6.33 -2.69
N VAL A 133 5.44 7.10 -3.77
CA VAL A 133 4.56 7.06 -4.95
C VAL A 133 4.94 5.93 -5.92
N TYR A 134 6.23 5.65 -6.09
CA TYR A 134 6.72 4.58 -6.96
C TYR A 134 6.06 3.21 -6.69
N PRO A 135 6.01 2.70 -5.44
CA PRO A 135 5.37 1.42 -5.17
C PRO A 135 3.87 1.43 -5.44
N ILE A 136 3.19 2.56 -5.24
CA ILE A 136 1.77 2.72 -5.56
C ILE A 136 1.54 2.52 -7.06
N LEU A 137 2.34 3.20 -7.90
CA LEU A 137 2.24 3.06 -9.35
C LEU A 137 2.53 1.64 -9.81
N GLY A 138 3.55 0.99 -9.25
CA GLY A 138 3.87 -0.39 -9.61
C GLY A 138 2.77 -1.39 -9.20
N MET A 139 2.13 -1.21 -8.05
CA MET A 139 0.95 -2.00 -7.68
C MET A 139 -0.23 -1.75 -8.62
N PHE A 140 -0.49 -0.48 -8.99
CA PHE A 140 -1.56 -0.13 -9.91
C PHE A 140 -1.39 -0.75 -11.31
N LEU A 141 -0.17 -0.69 -11.86
CA LEU A 141 0.16 -1.34 -13.13
C LEU A 141 -0.06 -2.86 -13.08
N ARG A 142 -0.03 -3.45 -11.89
CA ARG A 142 -0.22 -4.88 -11.65
C ARG A 142 -1.55 -5.23 -10.99
N ILE A 143 -2.52 -4.31 -10.98
CA ILE A 143 -3.78 -4.47 -10.22
C ILE A 143 -4.57 -5.74 -10.57
N LYS A 144 -4.43 -6.26 -11.80
CA LYS A 144 -5.08 -7.50 -12.26
C LYS A 144 -4.28 -8.78 -11.98
N THR A 145 -3.08 -8.68 -11.44
CA THR A 145 -2.21 -9.84 -11.16
C THR A 145 -2.70 -10.62 -9.93
N PHE A 146 -3.23 -9.90 -8.95
CA PHE A 146 -3.64 -10.45 -7.66
C PHE A 146 -5.10 -10.13 -7.42
N ASN A 147 -5.79 -11.02 -6.72
CA ASN A 147 -7.17 -10.86 -6.27
C ASN A 147 -7.36 -11.56 -4.91
N ASP A 148 -8.57 -11.51 -4.37
CA ASP A 148 -8.89 -12.10 -3.07
C ASP A 148 -8.80 -13.64 -3.08
N ASP A 149 -8.78 -14.31 -4.25
CA ASP A 149 -8.53 -15.76 -4.33
C ASP A 149 -7.14 -16.13 -3.81
N SER A 150 -6.20 -15.17 -3.80
CA SER A 150 -4.88 -15.38 -3.20
C SER A 150 -4.92 -15.74 -1.72
N ILE A 151 -6.04 -15.46 -1.03
CA ILE A 151 -6.26 -15.83 0.38
C ILE A 151 -6.37 -17.35 0.56
N ILE A 152 -6.81 -18.07 -0.48
CA ILE A 152 -6.95 -19.53 -0.45
C ILE A 152 -5.61 -20.17 -0.85
N ILE A 153 -5.05 -20.95 0.08
CA ILE A 153 -3.74 -21.61 -0.09
C ILE A 153 -3.97 -23.13 -0.16
N SER A 154 -3.56 -23.76 -1.26
CA SER A 154 -3.60 -25.21 -1.40
C SER A 154 -2.49 -25.85 -0.55
N LYS A 155 -2.86 -26.79 0.33
CA LYS A 155 -1.96 -27.49 1.25
C LYS A 155 -1.56 -28.89 0.81
N GLY A 156 -2.19 -29.42 -0.25
CA GLY A 156 -1.97 -30.77 -0.74
C GLY A 156 -3.27 -31.44 -1.16
N LYS A 157 -3.17 -32.67 -1.65
CA LYS A 157 -4.32 -33.51 -2.00
C LYS A 157 -4.79 -34.27 -0.75
N ALA A 158 -6.06 -34.16 -0.43
CA ALA A 158 -6.74 -34.99 0.55
C ALA A 158 -7.69 -35.93 -0.18
N VAL A 159 -7.73 -37.19 0.24
CA VAL A 159 -8.73 -38.15 -0.24
C VAL A 159 -9.98 -37.94 0.61
N LEU A 160 -11.10 -37.60 -0.01
CA LEU A 160 -12.36 -37.50 0.72
C LEU A 160 -12.81 -38.90 1.16
N PRO A 161 -13.39 -39.05 2.37
CA PRO A 161 -14.19 -40.23 2.67
C PRO A 161 -15.42 -40.29 1.75
N ASP A 162 -15.94 -41.48 1.49
CA ASP A 162 -17.05 -41.74 0.54
C ASP A 162 -18.30 -40.86 0.77
N LYS A 163 -18.44 -40.30 1.97
CA LYS A 163 -19.54 -39.45 2.38
C LYS A 163 -19.03 -38.18 3.08
N VAL A 164 -19.35 -37.01 2.51
CA VAL A 164 -19.10 -35.70 3.14
C VAL A 164 -20.43 -34.96 3.28
N VAL A 165 -20.74 -34.53 4.50
CA VAL A 165 -21.91 -33.68 4.78
C VAL A 165 -21.46 -32.23 4.81
N LEU A 166 -21.96 -31.43 3.88
CA LEU A 166 -21.68 -30.00 3.81
C LEU A 166 -22.41 -29.23 4.93
N PRO A 167 -21.96 -28.00 5.28
CA PRO A 167 -22.62 -27.17 6.28
C PRO A 167 -24.08 -26.80 5.97
N ASP A 168 -24.51 -26.92 4.72
CA ASP A 168 -25.89 -26.72 4.27
C ASP A 168 -26.75 -28.00 4.33
N GLY A 169 -26.20 -29.09 4.89
CA GLY A 169 -26.87 -30.38 5.05
C GLY A 169 -26.88 -31.24 3.79
N LYS A 170 -26.25 -30.80 2.69
CA LYS A 170 -26.13 -31.62 1.48
C LYS A 170 -25.07 -32.69 1.63
N GLU A 171 -25.46 -33.92 1.32
CA GLU A 171 -24.55 -35.05 1.26
C GLU A 171 -23.90 -35.11 -0.12
N LEU A 172 -22.58 -34.98 -0.18
CA LEU A 172 -21.79 -35.27 -1.37
C LEU A 172 -21.35 -36.74 -1.29
N TYR A 173 -21.84 -37.54 -2.24
CA TYR A 173 -21.39 -38.91 -2.48
C TYR A 173 -20.22 -38.87 -3.45
N SER A 174 -19.03 -39.27 -3.00
CA SER A 174 -17.87 -39.37 -3.87
C SER A 174 -17.96 -40.66 -4.69
N GLY A 175 -18.61 -40.60 -5.85
CA GLY A 175 -18.48 -41.65 -6.86
C GLY A 175 -17.06 -41.66 -7.40
N GLY A 176 -16.17 -42.48 -6.82
CA GLY A 176 -14.77 -42.62 -7.22
C GLY A 176 -13.80 -41.66 -6.50
N GLU A 177 -12.50 -41.97 -6.55
CA GLU A 177 -11.37 -41.25 -5.95
C GLU A 177 -11.32 -39.77 -6.37
N ASN A 178 -12.17 -38.94 -5.80
CA ASN A 178 -12.11 -37.50 -6.00
C ASN A 178 -11.09 -36.94 -5.00
N GLU A 179 -9.84 -36.84 -5.44
CA GLU A 179 -8.81 -36.07 -4.76
C GLU A 179 -9.32 -34.64 -4.57
N VAL A 180 -9.51 -34.21 -3.32
CA VAL A 180 -9.88 -32.84 -2.99
C VAL A 180 -8.68 -32.14 -2.40
N THR A 181 -8.28 -31.02 -3.00
CA THR A 181 -7.21 -30.20 -2.45
C THR A 181 -7.62 -29.62 -1.09
N GLU A 182 -6.87 -29.95 -0.04
CA GLU A 182 -7.02 -29.30 1.27
C GLU A 182 -6.62 -27.83 1.10
N THR A 183 -7.49 -26.91 1.51
CA THR A 183 -7.21 -25.47 1.43
C THR A 183 -7.15 -24.86 2.82
N VAL A 184 -6.18 -23.98 3.05
CA VAL A 184 -6.07 -23.16 4.26
C VAL A 184 -6.25 -21.70 3.89
N ARG A 185 -6.89 -20.92 4.77
CA ARG A 185 -6.95 -19.47 4.62
C ARG A 185 -5.65 -18.84 5.13
N GLY A 186 -5.02 -18.05 4.27
CA GLY A 186 -3.90 -17.16 4.62
C GLY A 186 -4.33 -15.70 4.71
N PHE A 187 -3.35 -14.80 4.65
CA PHE A 187 -3.55 -13.36 4.51
C PHE A 187 -3.70 -12.90 3.06
N GLY A 188 -3.35 -13.76 2.09
CA GLY A 188 -3.27 -13.39 0.69
C GLY A 188 -2.14 -12.40 0.42
N PHE A 189 -2.14 -11.79 -0.77
CA PHE A 189 -1.24 -10.70 -1.10
C PHE A 189 -1.79 -9.39 -0.50
N MET A 190 -1.03 -8.69 0.36
CA MET A 190 -1.51 -7.49 1.06
C MET A 190 -0.90 -6.20 0.49
N PRO A 191 -1.66 -5.35 -0.24
CA PRO A 191 -1.14 -4.11 -0.83
C PRO A 191 -0.48 -3.18 0.19
N ILE A 192 -1.14 -2.96 1.34
CA ILE A 192 -0.64 -2.06 2.38
C ILE A 192 0.74 -2.50 2.86
N SER A 193 0.90 -3.79 3.14
CA SER A 193 2.15 -4.37 3.62
C SER A 193 3.28 -4.18 2.60
N TYR A 194 3.04 -4.49 1.34
CA TYR A 194 4.06 -4.33 0.30
C TYR A 194 4.42 -2.87 0.07
N TRP A 195 3.44 -1.98 0.12
CA TRP A 195 3.68 -0.54 0.04
C TRP A 195 4.53 -0.03 1.21
N ILE A 196 4.23 -0.41 2.46
CA ILE A 196 5.00 0.00 3.64
C ILE A 196 6.45 -0.50 3.53
N LEU A 197 6.64 -1.80 3.25
CA LEU A 197 7.98 -2.40 3.19
C LEU A 197 8.81 -1.82 2.05
N ALA A 198 8.21 -1.66 0.85
CA ALA A 198 8.87 -0.99 -0.26
C ALA A 198 9.23 0.46 0.10
N SER A 199 8.27 1.23 0.63
CA SER A 199 8.48 2.64 0.97
C SER A 199 9.53 2.82 2.05
N ALA A 200 9.62 1.92 3.05
CA ALA A 200 10.63 1.99 4.10
C ALA A 200 12.05 1.84 3.53
N VAL A 201 12.26 0.82 2.68
CA VAL A 201 13.55 0.63 1.98
C VAL A 201 13.84 1.81 1.04
N GLY A 202 12.81 2.28 0.33
CA GLY A 202 12.91 3.40 -0.60
C GLY A 202 13.24 4.73 0.05
N LEU A 203 12.59 5.08 1.15
CA LEU A 203 12.84 6.31 1.91
C LEU A 203 14.29 6.38 2.36
N TYR A 204 14.82 5.24 2.79
CA TYR A 204 16.22 5.18 3.19
C TYR A 204 17.16 5.30 2.00
N THR A 205 16.90 4.61 0.90
CA THR A 205 17.81 4.56 -0.25
C THR A 205 17.59 5.73 -1.20
N VAL A 206 16.43 5.81 -1.86
CA VAL A 206 16.06 6.91 -2.77
C VAL A 206 16.06 8.25 -2.04
N GLY A 207 15.48 8.33 -0.83
CA GLY A 207 15.49 9.57 -0.05
C GLY A 207 16.91 10.04 0.29
N ARG A 208 17.81 9.13 0.72
CA ARG A 208 19.23 9.45 0.95
C ARG A 208 19.96 9.81 -0.34
N GLY A 209 19.69 9.11 -1.43
CA GLY A 209 20.25 9.41 -2.74
C GLY A 209 19.93 10.83 -3.17
N PHE A 210 18.66 11.23 -3.11
CA PHE A 210 18.26 12.61 -3.38
C PHE A 210 18.88 13.60 -2.39
N SER A 211 18.93 13.29 -1.09
CA SER A 211 19.66 14.12 -0.12
C SER A 211 21.13 14.29 -0.51
N GLY A 212 21.74 13.29 -1.13
CA GLY A 212 23.10 13.35 -1.66
C GLY A 212 23.27 14.37 -2.78
N ILE A 213 22.22 14.68 -3.56
CA ILE A 213 22.24 15.76 -4.57
C ILE A 213 22.55 17.09 -3.89
N GLN A 214 21.87 17.40 -2.78
CA GLN A 214 22.12 18.62 -2.03
C GLN A 214 23.55 18.67 -1.50
N LEU A 215 24.01 17.58 -0.87
CA LEU A 215 25.35 17.49 -0.30
C LEU A 215 26.44 17.60 -1.36
N HIS A 216 26.22 17.02 -2.54
CA HIS A 216 27.11 17.17 -3.68
C HIS A 216 27.25 18.64 -4.09
N PHE A 217 26.13 19.36 -4.24
CA PHE A 217 26.17 20.77 -4.62
C PHE A 217 26.71 21.71 -3.54
N THR A 218 26.60 21.35 -2.24
CA THR A 218 27.12 22.20 -1.16
C THR A 218 28.57 21.87 -0.78
N ASN A 219 28.93 20.59 -0.76
CA ASN A 219 30.20 20.11 -0.17
C ASN A 219 31.06 19.33 -1.17
N GLY A 220 30.61 19.10 -2.40
CA GLY A 220 31.30 18.28 -3.41
C GLY A 220 31.23 16.77 -3.17
N THR A 221 30.69 16.32 -2.04
CA THR A 221 30.61 14.91 -1.64
C THR A 221 29.21 14.55 -1.16
N PRO A 222 28.66 13.35 -1.48
CA PRO A 222 29.26 12.29 -2.31
C PRO A 222 29.30 12.68 -3.80
N SER A 223 30.03 11.92 -4.62
CA SER A 223 30.03 12.14 -6.09
C SER A 223 28.65 11.90 -6.69
N LEU A 224 28.38 12.48 -7.86
CA LEU A 224 27.09 12.30 -8.55
C LEU A 224 26.86 10.83 -8.94
N GLU A 225 27.91 10.08 -9.25
CA GLU A 225 27.84 8.66 -9.56
C GLU A 225 27.31 7.87 -8.36
N VAL A 226 27.80 8.16 -7.15
CA VAL A 226 27.33 7.52 -5.91
C VAL A 226 25.87 7.90 -5.62
N VAL A 227 25.50 9.16 -5.86
CA VAL A 227 24.12 9.64 -5.72
C VAL A 227 23.17 8.89 -6.65
N VAL A 228 23.50 8.84 -7.94
CA VAL A 228 22.71 8.18 -8.98
C VAL A 228 22.61 6.69 -8.69
N PHE A 229 23.73 6.04 -8.36
CA PHE A 229 23.75 4.63 -7.96
C PHE A 229 22.81 4.35 -6.79
N THR A 230 22.85 5.18 -5.75
CA THR A 230 22.02 5.04 -4.55
C THR A 230 20.52 5.13 -4.88
N ILE A 231 20.14 6.05 -5.78
CA ILE A 231 18.76 6.21 -6.24
C ILE A 231 18.31 4.97 -7.03
N PHE A 232 19.11 4.54 -8.02
CA PHE A 232 18.78 3.38 -8.84
C PHE A 232 18.69 2.09 -8.03
N LEU A 233 19.64 1.86 -7.13
CA LEU A 233 19.61 0.73 -6.21
C LEU A 233 18.31 0.74 -5.38
N GLY A 234 17.93 1.90 -4.85
CA GLY A 234 16.71 2.04 -4.08
C GLY A 234 15.44 1.73 -4.85
N LEU A 235 15.35 2.15 -6.12
CA LEU A 235 14.22 1.82 -6.99
C LEU A 235 14.15 0.32 -7.28
N ILE A 236 15.28 -0.32 -7.59
CA ILE A 236 15.36 -1.77 -7.82
C ILE A 236 14.89 -2.55 -6.59
N LEU A 237 15.35 -2.15 -5.40
CA LEU A 237 14.98 -2.82 -4.15
C LEU A 237 13.49 -2.65 -3.83
N GLN A 238 12.92 -1.47 -4.09
CA GLN A 238 11.47 -1.27 -4.00
C GLN A 238 10.70 -2.20 -4.94
N THR A 239 11.18 -2.35 -6.18
CA THR A 239 10.54 -3.22 -7.18
C THR A 239 10.38 -4.65 -6.65
N LEU A 240 11.35 -5.19 -5.89
CA LEU A 240 11.26 -6.57 -5.36
C LEU A 240 9.96 -6.83 -4.59
N TYR A 241 9.52 -5.88 -3.75
CA TYR A 241 8.28 -5.97 -2.98
C TYR A 241 7.02 -5.91 -3.82
N LEU A 242 7.11 -5.34 -5.04
CA LEU A 242 6.00 -5.24 -5.98
C LEU A 242 5.81 -6.53 -6.78
N PHE A 243 6.73 -7.49 -6.64
CA PHE A 243 6.67 -8.81 -7.26
C PHE A 243 6.71 -9.97 -6.24
N PRO A 244 5.76 -10.01 -5.28
CA PRO A 244 5.72 -11.06 -4.28
C PRO A 244 5.44 -12.43 -4.93
N ASP A 245 4.74 -12.49 -6.06
CA ASP A 245 4.58 -13.71 -6.87
C ASP A 245 5.92 -14.28 -7.37
N LYS A 246 6.85 -13.42 -7.80
CA LYS A 246 8.17 -13.84 -8.24
C LYS A 246 9.04 -14.24 -7.05
N LEU A 247 8.98 -13.49 -5.95
CA LEU A 247 9.67 -13.85 -4.71
C LEU A 247 9.20 -15.20 -4.15
N ASN A 248 7.89 -15.50 -4.25
CA ASN A 248 7.30 -16.75 -3.79
C ASN A 248 7.82 -17.99 -4.55
N LYS A 249 8.42 -17.81 -5.73
CA LYS A 249 9.08 -18.90 -6.49
C LYS A 249 10.50 -19.18 -6.00
N ILE A 250 11.12 -18.22 -5.32
CA ILE A 250 12.51 -18.29 -4.86
C ILE A 250 12.56 -18.70 -3.39
N ILE A 251 11.63 -18.16 -2.59
CA ILE A 251 11.56 -18.40 -1.15
C ILE A 251 10.73 -19.67 -0.92
N PRO A 252 11.22 -20.67 -0.16
CA PRO A 252 10.52 -21.94 0.09
C PRO A 252 9.33 -21.81 1.06
N ILE A 253 8.81 -20.59 1.28
CA ILE A 253 7.75 -20.28 2.23
C ILE A 253 6.70 -19.49 1.48
N ASP A 254 5.43 -19.93 1.55
CA ASP A 254 4.32 -19.22 0.91
C ASP A 254 4.13 -17.84 1.55
N LEU A 255 4.40 -16.79 0.78
CA LEU A 255 4.33 -15.38 1.17
C LEU A 255 2.92 -14.91 1.53
N ARG A 256 1.89 -15.71 1.22
CA ARG A 256 0.48 -15.44 1.55
C ARG A 256 0.11 -15.87 2.97
N THR A 257 1.05 -16.50 3.71
CA THR A 257 0.85 -16.94 5.10
C THR A 257 1.41 -15.93 6.12
N ASN A 258 1.03 -16.06 7.40
CA ASN A 258 1.59 -15.24 8.49
C ASN A 258 3.12 -15.37 8.59
N LYS A 259 3.65 -16.57 8.37
CA LYS A 259 5.10 -16.82 8.33
C LYS A 259 5.73 -16.14 7.12
N GLY A 260 5.08 -16.22 5.96
CA GLY A 260 5.49 -15.51 4.75
C GLY A 260 5.57 -14.00 4.94
N PHE A 261 4.59 -13.40 5.62
CA PHE A 261 4.62 -11.98 5.97
C PHE A 261 5.81 -11.61 6.88
N LEU A 262 6.10 -12.43 7.89
CA LEU A 262 7.29 -12.23 8.74
C LEU A 262 8.59 -12.32 7.92
N VAL A 263 8.67 -13.26 6.97
CA VAL A 263 9.81 -13.38 6.06
C VAL A 263 9.99 -12.11 5.22
N MET A 264 8.91 -11.49 4.74
CA MET A 264 8.98 -10.22 4.00
C MET A 264 9.53 -9.08 4.86
N ILE A 265 9.17 -9.02 6.14
CA ILE A 265 9.73 -8.05 7.09
C ILE A 265 11.24 -8.29 7.26
N VAL A 266 11.65 -9.54 7.51
CA VAL A 266 13.07 -9.90 7.66
C VAL A 266 13.84 -9.56 6.39
N LEU A 267 13.28 -9.84 5.22
CA LEU A 267 13.85 -9.49 3.92
C LEU A 267 14.08 -7.98 3.81
N SER A 268 13.24 -7.13 4.40
CA SER A 268 13.46 -5.67 4.41
C SER A 268 14.71 -5.28 5.16
N PHE A 269 14.99 -5.90 6.31
CA PHE A 269 16.22 -5.67 7.05
C PHE A 269 17.46 -6.20 6.30
N VAL A 270 17.34 -7.36 5.65
CA VAL A 270 18.45 -7.91 4.84
C VAL A 270 18.76 -7.01 3.65
N LEU A 271 17.75 -6.63 2.86
CA LEU A 271 17.92 -5.74 1.71
C LEU A 271 18.43 -4.36 2.14
N PHE A 272 17.99 -3.87 3.29
CA PHE A 272 18.53 -2.67 3.90
C PHE A 272 20.04 -2.82 4.17
N GLY A 273 20.47 -3.87 4.88
CA GLY A 273 21.87 -4.12 5.19
C GLY A 273 22.75 -4.25 3.93
N VAL A 274 22.28 -5.03 2.95
CA VAL A 274 22.96 -5.18 1.65
C VAL A 274 23.06 -3.84 0.94
N SER A 275 22.01 -3.02 0.95
CA SER A 275 22.06 -1.70 0.34
C SER A 275 23.11 -0.79 0.99
N GLN A 276 23.28 -0.87 2.32
CA GLN A 276 24.28 -0.07 3.03
C GLN A 276 25.70 -0.48 2.67
N PHE A 277 25.92 -1.79 2.61
CA PHE A 277 27.21 -2.34 2.19
C PHE A 277 27.56 -1.90 0.76
N LEU A 278 26.62 -2.03 -0.19
CA LEU A 278 26.85 -1.65 -1.58
C LEU A 278 27.08 -0.15 -1.75
N ILE A 279 26.30 0.69 -1.09
CA ILE A 279 26.49 2.15 -1.13
C ILE A 279 27.86 2.51 -0.54
N GLY A 280 28.24 1.93 0.60
CA GLY A 280 29.54 2.16 1.22
C GLY A 280 30.71 1.72 0.34
N PHE A 281 30.59 0.55 -0.28
CA PHE A 281 31.56 0.03 -1.24
C PHE A 281 31.75 1.00 -2.41
N VAL A 282 30.67 1.37 -3.11
CA VAL A 282 30.75 2.32 -4.25
C VAL A 282 31.29 3.67 -3.79
N THR A 283 30.86 4.16 -2.63
CA THR A 283 31.40 5.42 -2.08
C THR A 283 32.91 5.39 -1.95
N ALA A 284 33.50 4.26 -1.52
CA ALA A 284 34.96 4.13 -1.39
C ALA A 284 35.74 4.12 -2.72
N PHE A 285 35.08 3.82 -3.86
CA PHE A 285 35.71 3.88 -5.19
C PHE A 285 35.66 5.29 -5.81
N TYR A 286 34.70 6.11 -5.38
CA TYR A 286 34.44 7.44 -5.95
C TYR A 286 34.71 8.58 -4.95
N SER A 287 35.27 8.26 -3.79
CA SER A 287 35.77 9.21 -2.78
C SER A 287 37.19 9.67 -3.08
#